data_AF-A0A9D9NN81-F1
#
_entry.id   AF-A0A9D9NN81-F1
#
_cell.length_a   1.000
_cell.length_b   1.000
_cell.length_c   1.000
_cell.angle_alpha   90.00
_cell.angle_beta   90.00
_cell.angle_gamma   90.00
#
_symmetry.space_group_name_H-M   'P 1'
#
loop_
_entity.id
_entity.type
_entity.pdbx_description
1 polymer ?
#
loop_
_entity_poly.entity_id
_entity_poly.type
_entity_poly.pdbx_seq_one_letter_code
_entity_poly.pdbx_strand_id
1 'polypeptide(L)'
;MMQKKIAAAALSLLACMALGAQENAADIKAEYERQVRYVGLAGVGVETIINRWEAAAPEDPEVYVARFNYWLSKSAAESVVITRPQKRYLGNDPVMTLKDSLGRDVYYFEDVNYDDEAFGEALKAIDRAIELNPQEISYRFGKITSIMDYEKESPDMTAAEILSLIDDYQARGEGWTYAGETLTQELFCQGISEYCYRFFRTASPASYEYFLEISEKMNKLYPDEVVFIDNIGSYWQVNGDSRKALRYYRKALKIDPEDYAANNNIRLIQSSQSRKGRPSK
;
A
#
# COMPACT_ATOMS: atom_id res chain seq x y z
N MET A 1 -28.17 84.10 15.84
CA MET A 1 -27.71 83.63 17.16
C MET A 1 -27.68 82.11 17.15
N MET A 2 -26.51 81.56 17.44
CA MET A 2 -26.21 80.19 17.91
C MET A 2 -26.57 78.96 17.04
N GLN A 3 -25.49 78.39 16.51
CA GLN A 3 -25.27 76.99 16.19
C GLN A 3 -25.85 76.03 17.23
N LYS A 4 -26.33 74.87 16.77
CA LYS A 4 -25.90 73.57 17.30
C LYS A 4 -26.18 72.46 16.27
N LYS A 5 -25.09 71.95 15.70
CA LYS A 5 -25.01 70.73 14.91
C LYS A 5 -25.45 69.57 15.80
N ILE A 6 -26.42 68.76 15.36
CA ILE A 6 -26.66 67.45 15.96
C ILE A 6 -26.12 66.42 14.97
N ALA A 7 -25.05 65.77 15.41
CA ALA A 7 -24.27 64.81 14.67
C ALA A 7 -25.08 63.55 14.36
N ALA A 8 -24.97 63.08 13.12
CA ALA A 8 -25.31 61.72 12.76
C ALA A 8 -24.35 60.78 13.51
N ALA A 9 -24.88 60.02 14.47
CA ALA A 9 -24.15 58.92 15.07
C ALA A 9 -24.12 57.77 14.06
N ALA A 10 -23.11 57.76 13.21
CA ALA A 10 -22.69 56.56 12.50
C ALA A 10 -22.16 55.58 13.57
N LEU A 11 -22.99 54.62 13.97
CA LEU A 11 -22.51 53.40 14.62
C LEU A 11 -21.78 52.58 13.57
N SER A 12 -20.58 53.01 13.21
CA SER A 12 -19.54 52.10 12.74
C SER A 12 -19.10 51.31 13.96
N LEU A 13 -19.85 50.23 14.26
CA LEU A 13 -19.29 49.10 14.97
C LEU A 13 -18.14 48.61 14.10
N LEU A 14 -16.93 49.09 14.43
CA LEU A 14 -15.73 48.33 14.15
C LEU A 14 -15.97 46.97 14.80
N ALA A 15 -16.40 46.01 14.00
CA ALA A 15 -15.99 44.65 14.24
C ALA A 15 -14.46 44.72 14.25
N CYS A 16 -13.88 44.67 15.45
CA CYS A 16 -12.55 44.12 15.62
C CYS A 16 -12.63 42.68 15.09
N MET A 17 -12.56 42.53 13.77
CA MET A 17 -11.92 41.37 13.20
C MET A 17 -10.51 41.47 13.76
N ALA A 18 -10.24 40.69 14.80
CA ALA A 18 -8.91 40.18 14.96
C ALA A 18 -8.59 39.49 13.63
N LEU A 19 -7.99 40.24 12.70
CA LEU A 19 -7.11 39.67 11.70
C LEU A 19 -5.93 39.09 12.49
N GLY A 20 -6.18 37.99 13.21
CA GLY A 20 -5.14 37.02 13.42
C GLY A 20 -4.71 36.67 12.01
N ALA A 21 -3.43 36.89 11.69
CA ALA A 21 -2.89 36.45 10.42
C ALA A 21 -3.35 35.01 10.22
N GLN A 22 -4.18 34.77 9.21
CA GLN A 22 -4.61 33.41 8.88
C GLN A 22 -3.32 32.66 8.62
N GLU A 23 -2.98 31.71 9.49
CA GLU A 23 -1.75 30.94 9.33
C GLU A 23 -1.76 30.33 7.94
N ASN A 24 -0.70 30.59 7.19
CA ASN A 24 -0.56 30.05 5.85
C ASN A 24 -0.38 28.53 5.97
N ALA A 25 -1.20 27.76 5.24
CA ALA A 25 -1.13 26.29 5.24
C ALA A 25 0.28 25.78 4.89
N ALA A 26 1.02 26.48 4.05
CA ALA A 26 2.41 26.15 3.73
C ALA A 26 3.35 26.26 4.96
N ASP A 27 3.14 27.26 5.81
CA ASP A 27 3.94 27.43 7.04
C ASP A 27 3.59 26.33 8.07
N ILE A 28 2.31 25.97 8.18
CA ILE A 28 1.85 24.87 9.04
C ILE A 28 2.40 23.53 8.53
N LYS A 29 2.38 23.27 7.21
CA LYS A 29 2.98 22.07 6.61
C LYS A 29 4.48 21.99 6.92
N ALA A 30 5.22 23.08 6.77
CA ALA A 30 6.63 23.12 7.12
C ALA A 30 6.89 22.91 8.63
N GLU A 31 5.98 23.40 9.50
CA GLU A 31 6.00 23.11 10.94
C GLU A 31 5.75 21.63 11.23
N TYR A 32 4.73 21.04 10.62
CA TYR A 32 4.42 19.60 10.71
C TYR A 32 5.62 18.75 10.31
N GLU A 33 6.22 19.02 9.15
CA GLU A 33 7.38 18.27 8.66
C GLU A 33 8.57 18.38 9.61
N ARG A 34 8.83 19.57 10.18
CA ARG A 34 9.87 19.75 11.21
C ARG A 34 9.54 18.92 12.45
N GLN A 35 8.30 18.98 12.93
CA GLN A 35 7.89 18.28 14.14
C GLN A 35 8.02 16.77 13.98
N VAL A 36 7.48 16.20 12.90
CA VAL A 36 7.58 14.77 12.59
C VAL A 36 9.05 14.31 12.52
N ARG A 37 9.95 15.12 11.94
CA ARG A 37 11.39 14.79 11.94
C ARG A 37 12.00 14.70 13.34
N TYR A 38 11.50 15.47 14.31
CA TYR A 38 12.04 15.47 15.67
C TYR A 38 11.40 14.43 16.58
N VAL A 39 10.10 14.16 16.44
CA VAL A 39 9.35 13.35 17.40
C VAL A 39 8.66 12.13 16.79
N GLY A 40 8.76 11.92 15.48
CA GLY A 40 8.08 10.85 14.76
C GLY A 40 6.63 11.19 14.39
N LEU A 41 6.01 10.30 13.60
CA LEU A 41 4.65 10.50 13.04
C LEU A 41 3.56 10.64 14.10
N ALA A 42 3.72 9.99 15.25
CA ALA A 42 2.79 10.01 16.37
C ALA A 42 3.36 10.71 17.62
N GLY A 43 4.41 11.52 17.44
CA GLY A 43 5.09 12.20 18.52
C GLY A 43 4.32 13.37 19.13
N VAL A 44 4.81 13.86 20.28
CA VAL A 44 4.17 14.95 21.04
C VAL A 44 3.96 16.18 20.15
N GLY A 45 2.72 16.71 20.15
CA GLY A 45 2.35 17.94 19.43
C GLY A 45 2.04 17.77 17.95
N VAL A 46 2.31 16.61 17.33
CA VAL A 46 2.03 16.38 15.90
C VAL A 46 0.53 16.51 15.60
N GLU A 47 -0.32 15.86 16.39
CA GLU A 47 -1.77 15.92 16.21
C GLU A 47 -2.32 17.35 16.28
N THR A 48 -1.78 18.17 17.19
CA THR A 48 -2.17 19.58 17.33
C THR A 48 -1.86 20.38 16.05
N ILE A 49 -0.72 20.11 15.41
CA ILE A 49 -0.34 20.77 14.15
C ILE A 49 -1.25 20.28 13.02
N ILE A 50 -1.55 18.98 12.93
CA ILE A 50 -2.48 18.43 11.94
C ILE A 50 -3.87 19.07 12.10
N ASN A 51 -4.38 19.19 13.32
CA ASN A 51 -5.68 19.84 13.60
C ASN A 51 -5.70 21.31 13.16
N ARG A 52 -4.59 22.05 13.36
CA ARG A 52 -4.44 23.43 12.86
C ARG A 52 -4.40 23.48 11.33
N TRP A 53 -3.66 22.58 10.69
CA TRP A 53 -3.57 22.51 9.23
C TRP A 53 -4.94 22.21 8.63
N GLU A 54 -5.68 21.24 9.17
CA GLU A 54 -6.99 20.85 8.64
C GLU A 54 -8.00 21.99 8.78
N ALA A 55 -7.97 22.73 9.89
CA ALA A 55 -8.80 23.93 10.06
C ALA A 55 -8.44 25.05 9.08
N ALA A 56 -7.17 25.18 8.71
CA ALA A 56 -6.69 26.21 7.80
C ALA A 56 -6.89 25.88 6.31
N ALA A 57 -6.81 24.59 5.94
CA ALA A 57 -6.90 24.09 4.56
C ALA A 57 -7.62 22.73 4.49
N PRO A 58 -8.95 22.66 4.72
CA PRO A 58 -9.71 21.41 4.74
C PRO A 58 -9.85 20.73 3.37
N GLU A 59 -9.48 21.41 2.29
CA GLU A 59 -9.49 20.86 0.92
C GLU A 59 -8.08 20.43 0.45
N ASP A 60 -7.06 20.56 1.29
CA ASP A 60 -5.70 20.10 0.99
C ASP A 60 -5.60 18.59 1.31
N PRO A 61 -5.45 17.69 0.32
CA PRO A 61 -5.37 16.25 0.57
C PRO A 61 -4.17 15.86 1.45
N GLU A 62 -3.11 16.67 1.46
CA GLU A 62 -1.88 16.37 2.20
C GLU A 62 -2.08 16.39 3.73
N VAL A 63 -3.04 17.15 4.24
CA VAL A 63 -3.38 17.12 5.67
C VAL A 63 -3.99 15.78 6.08
N TYR A 64 -4.75 15.17 5.18
CA TYR A 64 -5.37 13.87 5.40
C TYR A 64 -4.35 12.73 5.25
N VAL A 65 -3.34 12.89 4.39
CA VAL A 65 -2.16 12.00 4.39
C VAL A 65 -1.39 12.09 5.70
N ALA A 66 -1.19 13.30 6.24
CA ALA A 66 -0.57 13.50 7.54
C ALA A 66 -1.37 12.83 8.68
N ARG A 67 -2.70 12.97 8.65
CA ARG A 67 -3.62 12.34 9.60
C ARG A 67 -3.65 10.81 9.47
N PHE A 68 -3.63 10.28 8.24
CA PHE A 68 -3.47 8.85 7.96
C PHE A 68 -2.20 8.30 8.59
N ASN A 69 -1.05 8.94 8.34
CA ASN A 69 0.23 8.49 8.88
C ASN A 69 0.30 8.58 10.41
N TYR A 70 -0.31 9.61 11.01
CA TYR A 70 -0.44 9.72 12.48
C TYR A 70 -1.19 8.53 13.06
N TRP A 71 -2.40 8.25 12.55
CA TRP A 71 -3.23 7.16 13.04
C TRP A 71 -2.67 5.79 12.73
N LEU A 72 -2.08 5.59 11.55
CA LEU A 72 -1.41 4.35 11.20
C LEU A 72 -0.24 4.07 12.15
N SER A 73 0.59 5.08 12.44
CA SER A 73 1.67 4.95 13.42
C SER A 73 1.16 4.67 14.84
N LYS A 74 0.00 5.20 15.21
CA LYS A 74 -0.65 4.91 16.51
C LYS A 74 -1.24 3.51 16.56
N SER A 75 -1.73 3.00 15.43
CA SER A 75 -2.30 1.65 15.34
C SER A 75 -1.23 0.57 15.47
N ALA A 76 -0.06 0.76 14.86
CA ALA A 76 1.05 -0.19 14.83
C ALA A 76 1.94 -0.20 16.10
N ALA A 77 1.36 0.07 17.27
CA ALA A 77 2.10 0.49 18.46
C ALA A 77 3.01 -0.60 19.08
N GLU A 78 2.76 -1.89 18.82
CA GLU A 78 3.51 -2.97 19.46
C GLU A 78 3.97 -4.05 18.47
N SER A 79 5.30 -4.20 18.36
CA SER A 79 5.87 -5.44 17.83
C SER A 79 5.71 -6.55 18.86
N VAL A 80 5.19 -7.68 18.40
CA VAL A 80 5.00 -8.88 19.20
C VAL A 80 5.81 -10.03 18.61
N VAL A 81 6.20 -10.95 19.48
CA VAL A 81 6.76 -12.24 19.05
C VAL A 81 5.65 -13.27 19.08
N ILE A 82 5.34 -13.82 17.91
CA ILE A 82 4.34 -14.88 17.74
C ILE A 82 5.01 -16.21 17.46
N THR A 83 4.30 -17.30 17.75
CA THR A 83 4.71 -18.65 17.35
C THR A 83 3.84 -19.18 16.23
N ARG A 84 4.45 -19.95 15.32
CA ARG A 84 3.75 -20.71 14.28
C ARG A 84 4.30 -22.14 14.21
N PRO A 85 3.46 -23.13 13.90
CA PRO A 85 3.92 -24.49 13.61
C PRO A 85 4.59 -24.60 12.23
N GLN A 86 4.35 -23.65 11.32
CA GLN A 86 4.99 -23.60 10.01
C GLN A 86 6.31 -22.82 10.06
N LYS A 87 7.30 -23.30 9.29
CA LYS A 87 8.62 -22.65 9.17
C LYS A 87 8.58 -21.31 8.44
N ARG A 88 7.54 -21.04 7.67
CA ARG A 88 7.36 -19.78 6.94
C ARG A 88 6.11 -19.08 7.46
N TYR A 89 6.21 -17.76 7.59
CA TYR A 89 5.09 -16.88 7.90
C TYR A 89 5.22 -15.61 7.06
N LEU A 90 4.18 -15.28 6.28
CA LEU A 90 4.18 -14.16 5.33
C LEU A 90 5.42 -14.14 4.41
N GLY A 91 5.88 -15.32 4.00
CA GLY A 91 7.08 -15.47 3.17
C GLY A 91 8.42 -15.21 3.86
N ASN A 92 8.45 -15.02 5.19
CA ASN A 92 9.67 -14.78 5.97
C ASN A 92 10.15 -16.04 6.68
N ASP A 93 11.45 -16.11 6.96
CA ASP A 93 12.07 -17.12 7.83
C ASP A 93 11.89 -16.71 9.31
N PRO A 94 11.90 -17.66 10.25
CA PRO A 94 11.70 -17.36 11.66
C PRO A 94 12.92 -16.65 12.25
N VAL A 95 12.68 -15.74 13.20
CA VAL A 95 13.76 -15.09 13.97
C VAL A 95 14.43 -16.08 14.92
N MET A 96 13.69 -17.09 15.38
CA MET A 96 14.21 -18.14 16.26
C MET A 96 13.43 -19.44 16.07
N THR A 97 14.10 -20.58 16.26
CA THR A 97 13.47 -21.91 16.31
C THR A 97 13.80 -22.58 17.63
N LEU A 98 12.79 -23.00 18.38
CA LEU A 98 12.95 -23.76 19.62
C LEU A 98 12.24 -25.12 19.52
N LYS A 99 12.46 -25.98 20.52
CA LYS A 99 11.77 -27.27 20.65
C LYS A 99 10.65 -27.19 21.69
N ASP A 100 9.48 -27.72 21.36
CA ASP A 100 8.43 -27.93 22.36
C ASP A 100 8.76 -29.12 23.29
N SER A 101 7.88 -29.39 24.25
CA SER A 101 8.03 -30.50 25.20
C SER A 101 8.03 -31.89 24.56
N LEU A 102 7.62 -32.01 23.29
CA LEU A 102 7.62 -33.24 22.49
C LEU A 102 8.81 -33.29 21.51
N GLY A 103 9.74 -32.32 21.57
CA GLY A 103 10.91 -32.24 20.69
C GLY A 103 10.60 -31.75 19.28
N ARG A 104 9.40 -31.21 19.02
CA ARG A 104 8.99 -30.67 17.72
C ARG A 104 9.45 -29.22 17.59
N ASP A 105 9.76 -28.79 16.36
CA ASP A 105 10.14 -27.40 16.10
C ASP A 105 8.94 -26.45 16.33
N VAL A 106 9.22 -25.32 16.98
CA VAL A 106 8.33 -24.17 17.10
C VAL A 106 9.08 -22.96 16.55
N TYR A 107 8.46 -22.27 15.59
CA TYR A 107 9.06 -21.17 14.87
C TYR A 107 8.52 -19.85 15.40
N TYR A 108 9.44 -18.94 15.75
CA TYR A 108 9.13 -17.62 16.31
C TYR A 108 9.31 -16.56 15.24
N PHE A 109 8.39 -15.61 15.17
CA PHE A 109 8.39 -14.51 14.22
C PHE A 109 8.11 -13.20 14.94
N GLU A 110 8.71 -12.12 14.44
CA GLU A 110 8.26 -10.77 14.76
C GLU A 110 7.02 -10.46 13.93
N ASP A 111 6.03 -9.85 14.57
CA ASP A 111 4.79 -9.43 13.97
C ASP A 111 4.38 -8.08 14.58
N VAL A 112 3.45 -7.38 13.93
CA VAL A 112 2.90 -6.11 14.39
C VAL A 112 1.43 -6.30 14.67
N ASN A 113 0.99 -5.97 15.88
CA ASN A 113 -0.43 -5.90 16.17
C ASN A 113 -0.92 -4.47 15.93
N TYR A 114 -2.10 -4.40 15.31
CA TYR A 114 -2.76 -3.15 15.02
C TYR A 114 -3.93 -2.95 15.97
N ASP A 115 -4.06 -1.75 16.53
CA ASP A 115 -5.28 -1.30 17.18
C ASP A 115 -6.35 -1.01 16.11
N ASP A 116 -7.48 -1.72 16.16
CA ASP A 116 -8.52 -1.68 15.13
C ASP A 116 -9.18 -0.29 15.01
N GLU A 117 -9.38 0.41 16.13
CA GLU A 117 -10.01 1.73 16.14
C GLU A 117 -9.08 2.76 15.49
N ALA A 118 -7.81 2.80 15.91
CA ALA A 118 -6.82 3.68 15.32
C ALA A 118 -6.56 3.35 13.84
N PHE A 119 -6.55 2.06 13.46
CA PHE A 119 -6.41 1.68 12.06
C PHE A 119 -7.62 2.13 11.23
N GLY A 120 -8.82 2.01 11.78
CA GLY A 120 -10.04 2.56 11.17
C GLY A 120 -9.99 4.07 10.96
N GLU A 121 -9.46 4.83 11.92
CA GLU A 121 -9.23 6.27 11.76
C GLU A 121 -8.19 6.60 10.69
N ALA A 122 -7.15 5.77 10.54
CA ALA A 122 -6.20 5.89 9.45
C ALA A 122 -6.91 5.71 8.10
N LEU A 123 -7.70 4.64 7.93
CA LEU A 123 -8.43 4.38 6.69
C LEU A 123 -9.41 5.50 6.33
N LYS A 124 -10.14 6.06 7.31
CA LYS A 124 -11.00 7.24 7.09
C LYS A 124 -10.21 8.44 6.55
N ALA A 125 -9.03 8.69 7.10
CA ALA A 125 -8.20 9.80 6.68
C ALA A 125 -7.67 9.60 5.25
N ILE A 126 -7.14 8.43 4.89
CA ILE A 126 -6.64 8.21 3.53
C ILE A 126 -7.76 8.19 2.50
N ASP A 127 -8.95 7.69 2.86
CA ASP A 127 -10.13 7.77 1.99
C ASP A 127 -10.53 9.23 1.72
N ARG A 128 -10.43 10.12 2.72
CA ARG A 128 -10.66 11.55 2.52
C ARG A 128 -9.63 12.19 1.57
N ALA A 129 -8.37 11.79 1.64
CA ALA A 129 -7.34 12.24 0.68
C ALA A 129 -7.66 11.78 -0.75
N ILE A 130 -8.10 10.52 -0.91
CA ILE A 130 -8.52 9.95 -2.20
C ILE A 130 -9.75 10.68 -2.76
N GLU A 131 -10.72 11.04 -1.92
CA GLU A 131 -11.89 11.82 -2.35
C GLU A 131 -11.51 13.20 -2.89
N LEU A 132 -10.57 13.88 -2.23
CA LEU A 132 -10.12 15.22 -2.60
C LEU A 132 -9.27 15.24 -3.88
N ASN A 133 -8.45 14.21 -4.08
CA ASN A 133 -7.63 14.08 -5.27
C ASN A 133 -7.55 12.60 -5.75
N PRO A 134 -8.57 12.13 -6.47
CA PRO A 134 -8.71 10.71 -6.83
C PRO A 134 -7.73 10.23 -7.91
N GLN A 135 -7.01 11.13 -8.57
CA GLN A 135 -6.01 10.80 -9.60
C GLN A 135 -4.60 10.69 -9.05
N GLU A 136 -4.37 11.05 -7.79
CA GLU A 136 -3.08 10.83 -7.14
C GLU A 136 -3.00 9.40 -6.60
N ILE A 137 -2.26 8.55 -7.32
CA ILE A 137 -2.22 7.12 -7.04
C ILE A 137 -1.52 6.79 -5.72
N SER A 138 -0.62 7.66 -5.25
CA SER A 138 0.16 7.42 -4.02
C SER A 138 -0.75 7.18 -2.82
N TYR A 139 -1.94 7.79 -2.78
CA TYR A 139 -2.91 7.59 -1.70
C TYR A 139 -3.52 6.19 -1.72
N ARG A 140 -3.88 5.67 -2.90
CA ARG A 140 -4.36 4.30 -3.07
C ARG A 140 -3.26 3.29 -2.76
N PHE A 141 -2.02 3.53 -3.19
CA PHE A 141 -0.88 2.69 -2.83
C PHE A 141 -0.61 2.67 -1.33
N GLY A 142 -0.68 3.82 -0.66
CA GLY A 142 -0.59 3.92 0.80
C GLY A 142 -1.66 3.09 1.50
N LYS A 143 -2.92 3.24 1.08
CA LYS A 143 -4.07 2.47 1.59
C LYS A 143 -3.86 0.96 1.41
N ILE A 144 -3.62 0.49 0.18
CA ILE A 144 -3.42 -0.94 -0.13
C ILE A 144 -2.28 -1.52 0.72
N THR A 145 -1.16 -0.81 0.83
CA THR A 145 -0.01 -1.28 1.60
C THR A 145 -0.35 -1.44 3.08
N SER A 146 -1.03 -0.46 3.67
CA SER A 146 -1.46 -0.54 5.08
C SER A 146 -2.46 -1.67 5.34
N ILE A 147 -3.42 -1.88 4.44
CA ILE A 147 -4.40 -2.98 4.57
C ILE A 147 -3.70 -4.33 4.43
N MET A 148 -2.74 -4.46 3.51
CA MET A 148 -1.98 -5.70 3.36
C MET A 148 -1.16 -6.04 4.61
N ASP A 149 -0.57 -5.03 5.27
CA ASP A 149 0.17 -5.22 6.51
C ASP A 149 -0.76 -5.55 7.70
N TYR A 150 -1.97 -4.99 7.71
CA TYR A 150 -3.00 -5.26 8.71
C TYR A 150 -3.61 -6.67 8.56
N GLU A 151 -3.98 -7.06 7.33
CA GLU A 151 -4.69 -8.31 7.01
C GLU A 151 -3.84 -9.58 7.06
N LYS A 152 -2.54 -9.44 6.78
CA LYS A 152 -1.55 -10.53 6.86
C LYS A 152 -1.93 -11.73 5.96
N GLU A 153 -2.46 -12.81 6.53
CA GLU A 153 -2.78 -14.07 5.82
C GLU A 153 -4.18 -14.06 5.18
N SER A 154 -4.99 -13.04 5.43
CA SER A 154 -6.37 -12.89 4.95
C SER A 154 -6.51 -11.75 3.93
N PRO A 155 -5.98 -11.89 2.70
CA PRO A 155 -5.78 -10.78 1.76
C PRO A 155 -7.04 -10.23 1.06
N ASP A 156 -8.23 -10.42 1.62
CA ASP A 156 -9.50 -10.17 0.92
C ASP A 156 -9.74 -8.67 0.67
N MET A 157 -9.58 -7.82 1.68
CA MET A 157 -9.74 -6.37 1.51
C MET A 157 -8.62 -5.81 0.63
N THR A 158 -7.40 -6.31 0.80
CA THR A 158 -6.23 -5.94 -0.01
C THR A 158 -6.48 -6.24 -1.49
N ALA A 159 -6.94 -7.46 -1.81
CA ALA A 159 -7.25 -7.86 -3.16
C ALA A 159 -8.39 -7.01 -3.75
N ALA A 160 -9.44 -6.75 -2.98
CA ALA A 160 -10.54 -5.89 -3.39
C ALA A 160 -10.06 -4.46 -3.73
N GLU A 161 -9.19 -3.88 -2.91
CA GLU A 161 -8.63 -2.54 -3.15
C GLU A 161 -7.72 -2.48 -4.38
N ILE A 162 -6.90 -3.52 -4.62
CA ILE A 162 -6.07 -3.62 -5.82
C ILE A 162 -6.95 -3.76 -7.07
N LEU A 163 -7.93 -4.65 -7.05
CA LEU A 163 -8.83 -4.87 -8.18
C LEU A 163 -9.65 -3.62 -8.51
N SER A 164 -10.14 -2.93 -7.48
CA SER A 164 -10.81 -1.63 -7.59
C SER A 164 -9.89 -0.57 -8.19
N LEU A 165 -8.63 -0.49 -7.76
CA LEU A 165 -7.66 0.44 -8.32
C LEU A 165 -7.40 0.17 -9.81
N ILE A 166 -7.29 -1.10 -10.21
CA ILE A 166 -7.11 -1.48 -11.62
C ILE A 166 -8.31 -1.05 -12.46
N ASP A 167 -9.54 -1.26 -11.95
CA ASP A 167 -10.76 -0.85 -12.65
C ASP A 167 -10.86 0.68 -12.76
N ASP A 168 -10.57 1.41 -11.69
CA ASP A 168 -10.55 2.88 -11.68
C ASP A 168 -9.49 3.44 -12.65
N TYR A 169 -8.29 2.84 -12.64
CA TYR A 169 -7.19 3.23 -13.53
C TYR A 169 -7.62 3.12 -14.99
N GLN A 170 -8.21 1.99 -15.35
CA GLN A 170 -8.72 1.75 -16.70
C GLN A 170 -9.89 2.68 -17.06
N ALA A 171 -10.84 2.90 -16.14
CA ALA A 171 -12.03 3.70 -16.41
C ALA A 171 -11.72 5.19 -16.60
N ARG A 172 -10.76 5.73 -15.85
CA ARG A 172 -10.36 7.15 -15.95
C ARG A 172 -9.45 7.41 -17.14
N GLY A 173 -8.61 6.45 -17.53
CA GLY A 173 -7.65 6.61 -18.62
C GLY A 173 -6.46 7.49 -18.21
N GLU A 174 -6.44 8.74 -18.67
CA GLU A 174 -5.30 9.66 -18.49
C GLU A 174 -5.45 10.58 -17.25
N GLY A 175 -4.35 11.27 -16.90
CA GLY A 175 -4.33 12.28 -15.84
C GLY A 175 -3.95 11.77 -14.46
N TRP A 176 -3.58 10.50 -14.33
CA TRP A 176 -3.04 9.97 -13.08
C TRP A 176 -1.69 10.61 -12.73
N THR A 177 -1.50 10.87 -11.44
CA THR A 177 -0.24 11.36 -10.87
C THR A 177 0.32 10.40 -9.84
N TYR A 178 1.64 10.45 -9.66
CA TYR A 178 2.36 9.82 -8.56
C TYR A 178 3.32 10.85 -7.97
N ALA A 179 3.07 11.24 -6.73
CA ALA A 179 3.81 12.30 -6.04
C ALA A 179 3.83 13.62 -6.83
N GLY A 180 2.69 13.96 -7.47
CA GLY A 180 2.54 15.20 -8.26
C GLY A 180 3.12 15.14 -9.68
N GLU A 181 3.80 14.06 -10.06
CA GLU A 181 4.31 13.86 -11.43
C GLU A 181 3.36 12.96 -12.23
N THR A 182 3.41 13.02 -13.56
CA THR A 182 2.58 12.14 -14.41
C THR A 182 2.94 10.66 -14.19
N LEU A 183 1.93 9.85 -13.87
CA LEU A 183 2.09 8.42 -13.71
C LEU A 183 2.20 7.73 -15.07
N THR A 184 3.27 6.96 -15.28
CA THR A 184 3.44 6.12 -16.48
C THR A 184 2.75 4.77 -16.31
N GLN A 185 2.37 4.13 -17.44
CA GLN A 185 1.89 2.74 -17.44
C GLN A 185 2.91 1.79 -16.79
N GLU A 186 4.20 1.99 -17.07
CA GLU A 186 5.29 1.19 -16.50
C GLU A 186 5.29 1.26 -14.97
N LEU A 187 5.22 2.47 -14.40
CA LEU A 187 5.21 2.65 -12.94
C LEU A 187 3.93 2.09 -12.31
N PHE A 188 2.79 2.21 -13.00
CA PHE A 188 1.54 1.55 -12.57
C PHE A 188 1.71 0.03 -12.53
N CYS A 189 2.20 -0.57 -13.62
CA CYS A 189 2.42 -2.01 -13.71
C CYS A 189 3.43 -2.49 -12.66
N GLN A 190 4.50 -1.72 -12.41
CA GLN A 190 5.47 -2.01 -11.35
C GLN A 190 4.79 -2.04 -9.97
N GLY A 191 3.97 -1.04 -9.65
CA GLY A 191 3.23 -0.99 -8.37
C GLY A 191 2.32 -2.20 -8.17
N ILE A 192 1.55 -2.59 -9.20
CA ILE A 192 0.70 -3.78 -9.15
C ILE A 192 1.54 -5.07 -9.03
N SER A 193 2.67 -5.14 -9.73
CA SER A 193 3.56 -6.31 -9.69
C SER A 193 4.15 -6.56 -8.30
N GLU A 194 4.43 -5.50 -7.53
CA GLU A 194 4.92 -5.62 -6.15
C GLU A 194 3.85 -6.28 -5.26
N TYR A 195 2.57 -5.89 -5.41
CA TYR A 195 1.49 -6.55 -4.68
C TYR A 195 1.31 -8.00 -5.07
N CYS A 196 1.42 -8.33 -6.37
CA CYS A 196 1.45 -9.72 -6.83
C CYS A 196 2.60 -10.50 -6.17
N TYR A 197 3.80 -9.94 -6.12
CA TYR A 197 4.95 -10.57 -5.48
C TYR A 197 4.71 -10.84 -4.00
N ARG A 198 4.11 -9.88 -3.27
CA ARG A 198 3.74 -10.05 -1.86
C ARG A 198 2.74 -11.19 -1.67
N PHE A 199 1.68 -11.25 -2.48
CA PHE A 199 0.73 -12.37 -2.45
C PHE A 199 1.40 -13.71 -2.75
N PHE A 200 2.25 -13.78 -3.78
CA PHE A 200 2.98 -15.01 -4.10
C PHE A 200 3.87 -15.48 -2.93
N ARG A 201 4.53 -14.54 -2.24
CA ARG A 201 5.38 -14.84 -1.08
C ARG A 201 4.62 -15.30 0.15
N THR A 202 3.41 -14.80 0.39
CA THR A 202 2.57 -15.22 1.52
C THR A 202 2.32 -16.72 1.50
N ALA A 203 2.25 -17.32 0.31
CA ALA A 203 2.17 -18.76 0.10
C ALA A 203 0.96 -19.45 0.76
N SER A 204 -0.14 -18.72 0.96
CA SER A 204 -1.43 -19.27 1.36
C SER A 204 -2.30 -19.58 0.13
N PRO A 205 -3.26 -20.52 0.20
CA PRO A 205 -4.18 -20.80 -0.90
C PRO A 205 -4.89 -19.54 -1.43
N ALA A 206 -5.45 -18.72 -0.52
CA ALA A 206 -6.12 -17.48 -0.92
C ALA A 206 -5.18 -16.50 -1.61
N SER A 207 -3.95 -16.33 -1.10
CA SER A 207 -2.97 -15.43 -1.71
C SER A 207 -2.57 -15.86 -3.12
N TYR A 208 -2.48 -17.17 -3.41
CA TYR A 208 -2.18 -17.65 -4.75
C TYR A 208 -3.33 -17.44 -5.74
N GLU A 209 -4.58 -17.57 -5.29
CA GLU A 209 -5.74 -17.30 -6.14
C GLU A 209 -5.82 -15.80 -6.52
N TYR A 210 -5.64 -14.89 -5.57
CA TYR A 210 -5.59 -13.45 -5.88
C TYR A 210 -4.37 -13.06 -6.70
N PHE A 211 -3.22 -13.69 -6.45
CA PHE A 211 -2.03 -13.52 -7.28
C PHE A 211 -2.32 -13.86 -8.75
N LEU A 212 -3.01 -14.99 -9.00
CA LEU A 212 -3.42 -15.35 -10.35
C LEU A 212 -4.43 -14.36 -10.92
N GLU A 213 -5.50 -14.05 -10.18
CA GLU A 213 -6.59 -13.19 -10.65
C GLU A 213 -6.08 -11.82 -11.10
N ILE A 214 -5.28 -11.16 -10.25
CA ILE A 214 -4.70 -9.85 -10.56
C ILE A 214 -3.73 -9.95 -11.74
N SER A 215 -2.91 -11.01 -11.81
CA SER A 215 -1.99 -11.20 -12.92
C SER A 215 -2.71 -11.45 -14.25
N GLU A 216 -3.81 -12.21 -14.25
CA GLU A 216 -4.64 -12.42 -15.43
C GLU A 216 -5.34 -11.14 -15.87
N LYS A 217 -5.86 -10.35 -14.92
CA LYS A 217 -6.47 -9.05 -15.19
C LYS A 217 -5.46 -8.09 -15.82
N MET A 218 -4.26 -7.98 -15.25
CA MET A 218 -3.21 -7.11 -15.77
C MET A 218 -2.68 -7.58 -17.14
N ASN A 219 -2.43 -8.89 -17.34
CA ASN A 219 -2.04 -9.41 -18.66
C ASN A 219 -3.14 -9.25 -19.73
N LYS A 220 -4.42 -9.14 -19.34
CA LYS A 220 -5.50 -8.82 -20.29
C LYS A 220 -5.44 -7.35 -20.74
N LEU A 221 -5.09 -6.44 -19.83
CA LEU A 221 -4.95 -5.01 -20.12
C LEU A 221 -3.65 -4.72 -20.87
N TYR A 222 -2.56 -5.36 -20.47
CA TYR A 222 -1.23 -5.15 -20.98
C TYR A 222 -0.60 -6.49 -21.38
N PRO A 223 -0.97 -7.04 -22.56
CA PRO A 223 -0.53 -8.37 -22.98
C PRO A 223 0.97 -8.46 -23.32
N ASP A 224 1.64 -7.32 -23.45
CA ASP A 224 3.08 -7.22 -23.73
C ASP A 224 3.91 -7.00 -22.45
N GLU A 225 3.27 -6.83 -21.29
CA GLU A 225 3.95 -6.73 -19.99
C GLU A 225 4.32 -8.12 -19.48
N VAL A 226 5.59 -8.49 -19.71
CA VAL A 226 6.12 -9.84 -19.48
C VAL A 226 5.93 -10.32 -18.04
N VAL A 227 6.04 -9.41 -17.07
CA VAL A 227 5.92 -9.73 -15.63
C VAL A 227 4.60 -10.44 -15.30
N PHE A 228 3.48 -10.04 -15.90
CA PHE A 228 2.19 -10.66 -15.61
C PHE A 228 2.02 -12.03 -16.30
N ILE A 229 2.70 -12.25 -17.42
CA ILE A 229 2.77 -13.56 -18.07
C ILE A 229 3.57 -14.54 -17.20
N ASP A 230 4.70 -14.08 -16.66
CA ASP A 230 5.55 -14.88 -15.78
C ASP A 230 4.88 -15.19 -14.44
N ASN A 231 4.11 -14.26 -13.91
CA ASN A 231 3.30 -14.50 -12.72
C ASN A 231 2.32 -15.64 -12.93
N ILE A 232 1.58 -15.64 -14.05
CA ILE A 232 0.67 -16.75 -14.39
C ILE A 232 1.45 -18.07 -14.53
N GLY A 233 2.65 -18.04 -15.13
CA GLY A 233 3.54 -19.19 -15.19
C GLY A 233 3.94 -19.71 -13.81
N SER A 234 4.26 -18.81 -12.89
CA SER A 234 4.66 -19.10 -11.51
C SER A 234 3.54 -19.74 -10.71
N TYR A 235 2.29 -19.27 -10.89
CA TYR A 235 1.11 -19.91 -10.31
C TYR A 235 0.98 -21.37 -10.76
N TRP A 236 1.03 -21.64 -12.07
CA TRP A 236 0.90 -23.01 -12.58
C TRP A 236 2.07 -23.91 -12.14
N GLN A 237 3.26 -23.34 -11.96
CA GLN A 237 4.42 -24.06 -11.44
C GLN A 237 4.20 -24.49 -10.00
N VAL A 238 3.73 -23.59 -9.12
CA VAL A 238 3.41 -23.89 -7.72
C VAL A 238 2.28 -24.91 -7.61
N ASN A 239 1.26 -24.81 -8.47
CA ASN A 239 0.16 -25.77 -8.56
C ASN A 239 0.53 -27.11 -9.24
N GLY A 240 1.80 -27.31 -9.58
CA GLY A 240 2.32 -28.58 -10.10
C GLY A 240 2.05 -28.85 -11.59
N ASP A 241 1.38 -27.94 -12.31
CA ASP A 241 1.18 -28.03 -13.76
C ASP A 241 2.38 -27.42 -14.50
N SER A 242 3.49 -28.16 -14.51
CA SER A 242 4.70 -27.76 -15.24
C SER A 242 4.46 -27.53 -16.73
N ARG A 243 3.46 -28.19 -17.34
CA ARG A 243 3.18 -28.04 -18.77
C ARG A 243 2.58 -26.66 -19.04
N LYS A 244 1.60 -26.22 -18.25
CA LYS A 244 1.05 -24.87 -18.34
C LYS A 244 2.10 -23.83 -17.98
N ALA A 245 2.87 -24.02 -16.91
CA ALA A 245 3.94 -23.10 -16.54
C ALA A 245 4.94 -22.85 -17.70
N LEU A 246 5.46 -23.92 -18.31
CA LEU A 246 6.35 -23.82 -19.48
C LEU A 246 5.69 -23.15 -20.69
N ARG A 247 4.37 -23.24 -20.85
CA ARG A 247 3.65 -22.54 -21.92
C ARG A 247 3.68 -21.03 -21.71
N TYR A 248 3.44 -20.56 -20.48
CA TYR A 248 3.47 -19.14 -20.15
C TYR A 248 4.88 -18.57 -20.19
N TYR A 249 5.88 -19.24 -19.61
CA TYR A 249 7.28 -18.78 -19.71
C TYR A 249 7.77 -18.72 -21.16
N ARG A 250 7.37 -19.65 -22.03
CA ARG A 250 7.66 -19.54 -23.47
C ARG A 250 6.88 -18.43 -24.18
N LYS A 251 5.74 -18.00 -23.64
CA LYS A 251 5.01 -16.83 -24.14
C LYS A 251 5.77 -15.56 -23.75
N ALA A 252 6.22 -15.44 -22.51
CA ALA A 252 7.08 -14.36 -22.02
C ALA A 252 8.35 -14.23 -22.89
N LEU A 253 9.08 -15.32 -23.12
CA LEU A 253 10.28 -15.34 -23.95
C LEU A 253 10.08 -15.03 -25.45
N LYS A 254 8.84 -15.01 -25.94
CA LYS A 254 8.55 -14.52 -27.31
C LYS A 254 8.49 -13.01 -27.38
N ILE A 255 8.21 -12.35 -26.26
CA ILE A 255 8.11 -10.89 -26.13
C ILE A 255 9.46 -10.34 -25.71
N ASP A 256 10.04 -10.91 -24.65
CA ASP A 256 11.41 -10.63 -24.21
C ASP A 256 12.25 -11.91 -24.16
N PRO A 257 13.06 -12.20 -25.19
CA PRO A 257 13.94 -13.37 -25.23
C PRO A 257 14.97 -13.44 -24.11
N GLU A 258 15.32 -12.31 -23.49
CA GLU A 258 16.32 -12.22 -22.42
C GLU A 258 15.67 -12.19 -21.02
N ASP A 259 14.36 -12.39 -20.94
CA ASP A 259 13.65 -12.36 -19.66
C ASP A 259 14.28 -13.36 -18.67
N TYR A 260 14.78 -12.81 -17.56
CA TYR A 260 15.55 -13.56 -16.59
C TYR A 260 14.65 -14.51 -15.77
N ALA A 261 13.42 -14.10 -15.47
CA ALA A 261 12.50 -14.86 -14.63
C ALA A 261 12.04 -16.15 -15.34
N ALA A 262 11.52 -16.04 -16.55
CA ALA A 262 11.10 -17.13 -17.43
C ALA A 262 12.25 -18.10 -17.68
N ASN A 263 13.44 -17.61 -18.04
CA ASN A 263 14.60 -18.45 -18.28
C ASN A 263 14.98 -19.28 -17.04
N ASN A 264 15.00 -18.65 -15.86
CA ASN A 264 15.31 -19.37 -14.63
C ASN A 264 14.22 -20.37 -14.24
N ASN A 265 12.95 -20.00 -14.36
CA ASN A 265 11.85 -20.88 -14.02
C ASN A 265 11.76 -22.10 -14.96
N ILE A 266 12.05 -21.93 -16.25
CA ILE A 266 12.18 -23.06 -17.19
C ILE A 266 13.30 -24.01 -16.77
N ARG A 267 14.50 -23.49 -16.43
CA ARG A 267 15.62 -24.31 -15.96
C ARG A 267 15.26 -25.06 -14.67
N LEU A 268 14.59 -24.40 -13.72
CA LEU A 268 14.11 -25.01 -12.48
C LEU A 268 13.17 -26.18 -12.78
N ILE A 269 12.17 -25.99 -13.65
CA ILE A 269 11.24 -27.05 -14.06
C ILE A 269 11.99 -28.23 -14.69
N GLN A 270 12.87 -27.98 -15.66
CA GLN A 270 13.64 -29.02 -16.34
C GLN A 270 14.54 -29.80 -15.37
N SER A 271 15.20 -29.10 -14.44
CA SER A 271 16.03 -29.73 -13.41
C SER A 271 15.21 -30.64 -12.49
N SER A 272 13.98 -30.23 -12.12
CA SER A 272 13.09 -31.02 -11.27
C SER A 272 12.63 -32.31 -11.96
N GLN A 273 12.33 -32.25 -13.26
CA GLN A 273 11.89 -33.39 -14.06
C GLN A 273 13.02 -34.40 -14.28
N SER A 274 14.24 -33.93 -14.55
CA SER A 274 15.40 -34.82 -14.73
C SER A 274 15.76 -35.60 -13.44
N ARG A 275 15.52 -35.02 -12.26
CA ARG A 275 15.70 -35.73 -10.98
C ARG A 275 14.65 -36.81 -10.75
N LYS A 276 13.38 -36.57 -11.10
CA LYS A 276 12.29 -37.57 -10.99
C LYS A 276 12.48 -38.78 -11.91
N GLY A 277 13.18 -38.61 -13.04
CA GLY A 277 13.47 -39.68 -13.99
C GLY A 277 14.67 -40.58 -13.65
N ARG A 278 15.39 -40.30 -12.55
CA ARG A 278 16.49 -41.17 -12.09
C ARG A 278 15.94 -42.28 -11.18
N PRO A 279 16.25 -43.57 -11.44
CA PRO A 279 15.93 -44.63 -10.51
C PRO A 279 16.58 -44.34 -9.15
N SER A 280 15.84 -44.50 -8.05
CA SER A 280 16.42 -44.53 -6.71
C SER A 280 17.43 -45.68 -6.65
N LYS A 281 18.70 -45.35 -6.38
CA LYS A 281 19.75 -46.35 -6.12
C LYS A 281 19.51 -47.06 -4.79
#